data_AF-A0A7S0F1S9-F1
#
_entry.id   AF-A0A7S0F1S9-F1
#
_cell.length_a   1.000
_cell.length_b   1.000
_cell.length_c   1.000
_cell.angle_alpha   90.00
_cell.angle_beta   90.00
_cell.angle_gamma   90.00
#
_symmetry.space_group_name_H-M   'P 1'
#
loop_
_entity.id
_entity.type
_entity.pdbx_description
1 polymer ?
#
loop_
_entity_poly.entity_id
_entity_poly.type
_entity_poly.pdbx_seq_one_letter_code
_entity_poly.pdbx_strand_id
1 'polypeptide(L)'
;MLLRGAGLFLVLSYVGCTASSGEKQAFFDPDESITFAAVPSSHVDLHFLDKTRMQGCSGQDLISLGPYTVETRLGLITSCNKQICKRVDGILGFGWQDAPGSPSLFKTLTQSSRSEWSIEQPFEFEPMPRFFAMAVNEWKAEIQLGDYDPASVSGEVSWLPMKAIDYGVQVASITYGDGKDAVELLSFTNKEKKLGYVGKFDSGTTCILMPNTTVGKQLEYSPFDKLLHMQLQGIKRSLVFTIIDQDGTPRKFEIEYEGCVEPSEERLILGDPWFRKFVVMHDLRELEKPRMGLAVRSADYTLKDEMDEDYLGAFSYANDMGDLHSAVKQPASLLSFRKQKKFLSHMKQAMKEEKSHLSHKKVYKLSATREPLPESKSTSSLSFLEPVDRWEEEHRLQKVRMETNKIVYAVDVGVGTPPQRRKLIFDTGSYMLAVFSTPASCNSAGTDEIIASLQVKTSSSAWRIGNLQLAAIIIAAATLVATVSEARRRRRRRYS
;
A
#
# COMPACT_ATOMS: atom_id res chain seq x y z
N MET A 1 20.52 -8.44 -15.84
CA MET A 1 19.19 -9.05 -15.95
C MET A 1 18.18 -7.94 -15.67
N LEU A 2 17.67 -7.32 -16.74
CA LEU A 2 16.82 -6.12 -16.69
C LEU A 2 15.37 -6.51 -16.38
N LEU A 3 14.83 -6.03 -15.27
CA LEU A 3 13.40 -6.01 -15.01
C LEU A 3 12.74 -4.98 -15.95
N ARG A 4 12.12 -5.45 -17.03
CA ARG A 4 11.08 -4.69 -17.74
C ARG A 4 9.84 -4.73 -16.85
N GLY A 5 9.54 -3.62 -16.18
CA GLY A 5 8.39 -3.47 -15.30
C GLY A 5 7.09 -3.74 -16.05
N ALA A 6 6.30 -4.68 -15.54
CA ALA A 6 4.89 -4.81 -15.90
C ALA A 6 4.19 -3.49 -15.50
N GLY A 7 3.45 -2.91 -16.45
CA GLY A 7 2.71 -1.68 -16.22
C GLY A 7 1.77 -1.83 -15.01
N LEU A 8 1.92 -0.92 -14.05
CA LEU A 8 0.98 -0.73 -12.96
C LEU A 8 -0.28 -0.07 -13.53
N PHE A 9 -1.37 -0.83 -13.64
CA PHE A 9 -2.67 -0.27 -14.02
C PHE A 9 -3.44 0.08 -12.74
N LEU A 10 -3.43 1.36 -12.39
CA LEU A 10 -4.31 1.92 -11.39
C LEU A 10 -5.71 2.11 -11.99
N VAL A 11 -6.74 1.99 -11.16
CA VAL A 11 -8.12 2.30 -11.55
C VAL A 11 -8.61 3.47 -10.72
N LEU A 12 -8.50 4.68 -11.25
CA LEU A 12 -9.35 5.78 -10.81
C LEU A 12 -10.32 6.07 -11.95
N SER A 13 -11.61 5.78 -11.74
CA SER A 13 -12.69 6.38 -12.51
C SER A 13 -13.20 7.56 -11.69
N TYR A 14 -12.73 8.76 -12.05
CA TYR A 14 -12.95 9.98 -11.30
C TYR A 14 -13.97 10.87 -12.00
N VAL A 15 -15.16 11.02 -11.42
CA VAL A 15 -16.15 12.01 -11.85
C VAL A 15 -16.14 13.15 -10.83
N GLY A 16 -15.35 14.19 -11.11
CA GLY A 16 -15.50 15.54 -10.55
C GLY A 16 -15.45 15.72 -9.02
N CYS A 17 -14.25 15.88 -8.45
CA CYS A 17 -14.12 16.52 -7.12
C CYS A 17 -14.49 18.01 -7.22
N THR A 18 -15.58 18.48 -6.62
CA THR A 18 -15.69 19.91 -6.28
C THR A 18 -14.87 20.18 -5.03
N ALA A 19 -13.63 20.62 -5.20
CA ALA A 19 -12.87 21.19 -4.09
C ALA A 19 -13.54 22.49 -3.65
N SER A 20 -13.61 22.71 -2.34
CA SER A 20 -13.84 24.04 -1.77
C SER A 20 -12.85 25.02 -2.37
N SER A 21 -13.37 26.10 -2.94
CA SER A 21 -12.59 27.14 -3.59
C SER A 21 -11.62 27.80 -2.60
N GLY A 22 -10.32 27.47 -2.63
CA GLY A 22 -9.31 28.28 -1.93
C GLY A 22 -7.96 27.63 -1.61
N GLU A 23 -7.90 26.32 -1.37
CA GLU A 23 -6.63 25.70 -0.93
C GLU A 23 -5.69 25.39 -2.11
N LYS A 24 -4.47 25.93 -2.05
CA LYS A 24 -3.40 25.56 -2.98
C LYS A 24 -2.92 24.15 -2.63
N GLN A 25 -2.74 23.30 -3.64
CA GLN A 25 -2.09 22.00 -3.49
C GLN A 25 -0.78 22.11 -2.70
N ALA A 26 -0.61 21.26 -1.70
CA ALA A 26 0.60 21.20 -0.89
C ALA A 26 1.57 20.18 -1.49
N PHE A 27 2.71 20.66 -1.97
CA PHE A 27 3.78 19.79 -2.48
C PHE A 27 4.66 19.35 -1.33
N PHE A 28 4.97 18.05 -1.23
CA PHE A 28 6.06 17.56 -0.39
C PHE A 28 7.38 18.19 -0.83
N ASP A 29 8.13 18.74 0.12
CA ASP A 29 9.47 19.27 -0.13
C ASP A 29 10.52 18.35 0.49
N PRO A 30 11.20 17.51 -0.30
CA PRO A 30 12.15 16.55 0.24
C PRO A 30 13.36 17.19 0.92
N ASP A 31 13.71 18.42 0.55
CA ASP A 31 14.84 19.15 1.14
C ASP A 31 14.53 19.64 2.57
N GLU A 32 13.25 19.72 2.95
CA GLU A 32 12.81 20.03 4.31
C GLU A 32 12.73 18.80 5.22
N SER A 33 12.92 17.59 4.68
CA SER A 33 12.90 16.34 5.44
C SER A 33 14.32 15.83 5.72
N ILE A 34 14.71 15.76 7.00
CA ILE A 34 16.03 15.24 7.40
C ILE A 34 16.15 13.71 7.29
N THR A 35 15.02 13.01 7.13
CA THR A 35 14.97 11.55 6.95
C THR A 35 14.80 11.13 5.49
N PHE A 36 14.63 12.09 4.58
CA PHE A 36 14.48 11.80 3.16
C PHE A 36 15.76 11.22 2.56
N ALA A 37 15.58 10.15 1.78
CA ALA A 37 16.61 9.58 0.94
C ALA A 37 16.08 9.42 -0.50
N ALA A 38 16.80 10.01 -1.46
CA ALA A 38 16.52 9.78 -2.87
C ALA A 38 16.81 8.32 -3.24
N VAL A 39 15.94 7.68 -4.01
CA VAL A 39 16.13 6.31 -4.51
C VAL A 39 16.64 6.38 -5.96
N PRO A 40 17.93 6.06 -6.22
CA PRO A 40 18.51 6.24 -7.55
C PRO A 40 17.81 5.40 -8.63
N SER A 41 17.78 5.94 -9.85
CA SER A 41 17.37 5.26 -11.08
C SER A 41 15.93 4.69 -11.07
N SER A 42 15.07 5.18 -10.19
CA SER A 42 13.67 4.74 -10.10
C SER A 42 12.74 5.81 -10.68
N HIS A 43 12.00 5.43 -11.73
CA HIS A 43 10.96 6.26 -12.35
C HIS A 43 9.59 5.75 -11.94
N VAL A 44 8.69 6.67 -11.63
CA VAL A 44 7.28 6.38 -11.37
C VAL A 44 6.46 6.87 -12.56
N ASP A 45 5.66 5.99 -13.15
CA ASP A 45 4.73 6.29 -14.23
C ASP A 45 3.42 5.55 -13.97
N LEU A 46 2.39 6.29 -13.56
CA LEU A 46 1.10 5.76 -13.14
C LEU A 46 0.06 6.05 -14.21
N HIS A 47 -0.70 5.04 -14.58
CA HIS A 47 -1.79 5.12 -15.54
C HIS A 47 -3.10 4.70 -14.90
N PHE A 48 -4.13 5.54 -15.10
CA PHE A 48 -5.47 5.37 -14.55
C PHE A 48 -6.49 5.09 -15.66
N LEU A 49 -7.64 4.48 -15.33
CA LEU A 49 -8.70 4.20 -16.32
C LEU A 49 -9.29 5.45 -16.95
N ASP A 50 -9.39 6.56 -16.21
CA ASP A 50 -9.82 7.87 -16.71
C ASP A 50 -8.79 8.58 -17.62
N LYS A 51 -7.70 7.88 -17.96
CA LYS A 51 -6.55 8.36 -18.75
C LYS A 51 -5.73 9.45 -18.04
N THR A 52 -5.87 9.58 -16.73
CA THR A 52 -4.91 10.31 -15.92
C THR A 52 -3.57 9.60 -15.99
N ARG A 53 -2.50 10.39 -16.05
CA ARG A 53 -1.11 9.94 -16.03
C ARG A 53 -0.33 10.79 -15.06
N MET A 54 0.35 10.15 -14.11
CA MET A 54 1.23 10.80 -13.16
C MET A 54 2.65 10.28 -13.33
N GLN A 55 3.62 11.18 -13.38
CA GLN A 55 5.02 10.85 -13.59
C GLN A 55 5.91 11.47 -12.52
N GLY A 56 7.01 10.79 -12.21
CA GLY A 56 7.92 11.23 -11.17
C GLY A 56 9.09 10.29 -10.96
N CYS A 57 9.69 10.39 -9.78
CA CYS A 57 10.75 9.51 -9.30
C CYS A 57 10.32 8.78 -8.02
N SER A 58 11.20 7.93 -7.47
CA SER A 58 10.96 7.33 -6.14
C SER A 58 11.82 7.98 -5.08
N GLY A 59 11.26 8.11 -3.89
CA GLY A 59 11.96 8.47 -2.67
C GLY A 59 11.80 7.39 -1.61
N GLN A 60 12.50 7.58 -0.50
CA GLN A 60 12.35 6.84 0.73
C GLN A 60 12.30 7.86 1.87
N ASP A 61 11.32 7.71 2.76
CA ASP A 61 11.18 8.58 3.93
C ASP A 61 10.29 7.92 5.00
N LEU A 62 10.14 8.60 6.14
CA LEU A 62 9.15 8.26 7.16
C LEU A 62 7.75 8.68 6.72
N ILE A 63 6.80 7.77 6.90
CA ILE A 63 5.38 7.95 6.62
C ILE A 63 4.60 7.69 7.88
N SER A 64 3.76 8.65 8.27
CA SER A 64 2.90 8.55 9.44
C SER A 64 1.43 8.47 9.02
N LEU A 65 0.78 7.36 9.37
CA LEU A 65 -0.64 7.10 9.20
C LEU A 65 -1.17 6.48 10.48
N GLY A 66 -2.15 7.10 11.09
CA GLY A 66 -2.59 6.68 12.41
C GLY A 66 -1.52 6.98 13.46
N PRO A 67 -1.44 6.13 14.49
CA PRO A 67 -0.29 6.08 15.37
C PRO A 67 0.93 5.38 14.75
N TYR A 68 0.83 4.90 13.49
CA TYR A 68 1.90 4.16 12.85
C TYR A 68 2.81 5.09 12.07
N THR A 69 4.10 5.09 12.41
CA THR A 69 5.15 5.74 11.64
C THR A 69 6.12 4.68 11.14
N VAL A 70 6.29 4.59 9.81
CA VAL A 70 7.16 3.61 9.16
C VAL A 70 8.08 4.26 8.14
N GLU A 71 9.31 3.78 8.04
CA GLU A 71 10.17 4.08 6.90
C GLU A 71 9.70 3.25 5.69
N THR A 72 9.48 3.89 4.55
CA THR A 72 9.02 3.19 3.34
C THR A 72 9.47 3.93 2.08
N ARG A 73 9.32 3.28 0.93
CA ARG A 73 9.42 3.95 -0.37
C ARG A 73 8.09 4.57 -0.78
N LEU A 74 8.19 5.68 -1.51
CA LEU A 74 7.05 6.43 -2.04
C LEU A 74 7.37 6.99 -3.43
N GLY A 75 6.34 7.22 -4.23
CA GLY A 75 6.46 7.98 -5.48
C GLY A 75 6.46 9.48 -5.23
N LEU A 76 7.39 10.19 -5.85
CA LEU A 76 7.48 11.65 -5.85
C LEU A 76 6.99 12.16 -7.21
N ILE A 77 5.71 12.52 -7.29
CA ILE A 77 5.06 12.95 -8.52
C ILE A 77 5.46 14.39 -8.84
N THR A 78 6.07 14.60 -10.01
CA THR A 78 6.52 15.91 -10.49
C THR A 78 5.71 16.40 -11.69
N SER A 79 4.93 15.52 -12.32
CA SER A 79 4.10 15.84 -13.47
C SER A 79 2.79 15.07 -13.45
N CYS A 80 1.71 15.74 -13.85
CA CYS A 80 0.43 15.11 -14.14
C CYS A 80 -0.27 15.80 -15.33
N ASN A 81 -0.94 15.00 -16.17
CA ASN A 81 -1.60 15.47 -17.38
C ASN A 81 -3.04 16.01 -17.21
N LYS A 82 -3.61 16.01 -16.00
CA LYS A 82 -5.03 16.34 -15.73
C LYS A 82 -5.19 17.36 -14.61
N GLN A 83 -6.26 18.15 -14.66
CA GLN A 83 -6.56 19.18 -13.64
C GLN A 83 -6.90 18.59 -12.26
N ILE A 84 -7.38 17.34 -12.20
CA ILE A 84 -7.71 16.70 -10.92
C ILE A 84 -6.50 16.62 -9.99
N CYS A 85 -5.30 16.50 -10.57
CA CYS A 85 -4.03 16.50 -9.86
C CYS A 85 -3.72 17.79 -9.12
N LYS A 86 -4.45 18.88 -9.35
CA LYS A 86 -4.28 20.14 -8.59
C LYS A 86 -5.16 20.20 -7.33
N ARG A 87 -6.00 19.20 -7.10
CA ARG A 87 -7.00 19.18 -6.02
C ARG A 87 -6.65 18.20 -4.90
N VAL A 88 -5.55 17.48 -5.03
CA VAL A 88 -5.11 16.43 -4.10
C VAL A 88 -3.60 16.46 -3.97
N ASP A 89 -3.07 16.11 -2.80
CA ASP A 89 -1.62 16.12 -2.57
C ASP A 89 -0.96 14.80 -2.97
N GLY A 90 -1.75 13.80 -3.34
CA GLY A 90 -1.29 12.52 -3.85
C GLY A 90 -2.31 11.40 -3.64
N ILE A 91 -1.83 10.16 -3.64
CA ILE A 91 -2.61 8.93 -3.49
C ILE A 91 -1.95 8.07 -2.41
N LEU A 92 -2.77 7.60 -1.48
CA LEU A 92 -2.44 6.53 -0.56
C LEU A 92 -3.10 5.24 -1.04
N GLY A 93 -2.34 4.46 -1.82
CA GLY A 93 -2.76 3.12 -2.23
C GLY A 93 -2.70 2.14 -1.07
N PHE A 94 -3.83 1.52 -0.75
CA PHE A 94 -3.98 0.54 0.33
C PHE A 94 -4.27 -0.89 -0.18
N GLY A 95 -4.04 -1.11 -1.47
CA GLY A 95 -3.98 -2.40 -2.14
C GLY A 95 -2.85 -3.28 -1.62
N TRP A 96 -3.07 -4.59 -1.65
CA TRP A 96 -2.07 -5.58 -1.31
C TRP A 96 -1.34 -6.06 -2.55
N GLN A 97 -0.03 -6.20 -2.45
CA GLN A 97 0.75 -6.91 -3.44
C GLN A 97 1.89 -7.66 -2.75
N ASP A 98 1.78 -8.98 -2.71
CA ASP A 98 2.81 -9.82 -2.12
C ASP A 98 3.92 -10.18 -3.12
N ALA A 99 4.56 -9.15 -3.65
CA ALA A 99 5.73 -9.31 -4.52
C ALA A 99 6.98 -8.72 -3.84
N PRO A 100 8.17 -9.29 -4.11
CA PRO A 100 9.44 -8.67 -3.72
C PRO A 100 9.53 -7.23 -4.26
N GLY A 101 9.84 -6.28 -3.38
CA GLY A 101 9.95 -4.86 -3.73
C GLY A 101 8.63 -4.13 -4.00
N SER A 102 7.47 -4.72 -3.66
CA SER A 102 6.16 -4.06 -3.81
C SER A 102 6.08 -2.71 -3.08
N PRO A 103 5.60 -1.61 -3.69
CA PRO A 103 5.47 -0.30 -3.04
C PRO A 103 4.28 -0.16 -2.07
N SER A 104 3.63 -1.27 -1.66
CA SER A 104 2.50 -1.26 -0.72
C SER A 104 2.86 -0.74 0.67
N LEU A 105 2.31 0.43 1.03
CA LEU A 105 2.40 0.95 2.40
C LEU A 105 1.75 -0.03 3.38
N PHE A 106 0.61 -0.62 3.03
CA PHE A 106 -0.08 -1.59 3.89
C PHE A 106 0.82 -2.81 4.19
N LYS A 107 1.59 -3.29 3.20
CA LYS A 107 2.60 -4.33 3.43
C LYS A 107 3.72 -3.86 4.37
N THR A 108 4.15 -2.59 4.30
CA THR A 108 5.14 -2.03 5.24
C THR A 108 4.59 -1.87 6.66
N LEU A 109 3.37 -1.37 6.83
CA LEU A 109 2.73 -1.19 8.14
C LEU A 109 2.58 -2.51 8.92
N THR A 110 2.55 -3.63 8.20
CA THR A 110 2.27 -4.96 8.75
C THR A 110 3.53 -5.84 8.89
N GLN A 111 4.71 -5.26 8.70
CA GLN A 111 5.99 -5.95 8.77
C GLN A 111 7.04 -5.12 9.51
N SER A 112 7.86 -5.74 10.36
CA SER A 112 8.97 -5.05 11.02
C SER A 112 10.11 -4.69 10.07
N SER A 113 10.14 -5.23 8.85
CA SER A 113 11.18 -4.93 7.88
C SER A 113 10.78 -5.15 6.42
N ARG A 114 11.55 -4.53 5.52
CA ARG A 114 11.44 -4.59 4.06
C ARG A 114 12.81 -4.91 3.47
N SER A 115 13.16 -6.20 3.47
CA SER A 115 14.50 -6.66 3.08
C SER A 115 14.93 -6.19 1.68
N GLU A 116 14.01 -6.16 0.72
CA GLU A 116 14.23 -5.74 -0.67
C GLU A 116 14.57 -4.25 -0.80
N TRP A 117 14.25 -3.47 0.22
CA TRP A 117 14.59 -2.05 0.31
C TRP A 117 15.68 -1.77 1.35
N SER A 118 16.15 -2.81 2.06
CA SER A 118 17.09 -2.67 3.17
C SER A 118 16.56 -1.75 4.28
N ILE A 119 15.26 -1.81 4.54
CA ILE A 119 14.61 -1.06 5.62
C ILE A 119 14.31 -2.01 6.77
N GLU A 120 14.72 -1.63 7.97
CA GLU A 120 14.33 -2.26 9.23
C GLU A 120 13.64 -1.17 10.05
N GLN A 121 12.40 -1.41 10.49
CA GLN A 121 11.67 -0.44 11.28
C GLN A 121 12.32 -0.27 12.67
N PRO A 122 12.09 0.86 13.37
CA PRO A 122 12.58 1.06 14.72
C PRO A 122 12.19 -0.10 15.66
N PHE A 123 13.03 -0.42 16.65
CA PHE A 123 12.80 -1.57 17.55
C PHE A 123 11.45 -1.51 18.31
N GLU A 124 10.97 -0.29 18.57
CA GLU A 124 9.69 -0.03 19.25
C GLU A 124 8.49 -0.11 18.31
N PHE A 125 8.71 -0.24 16.99
CA PHE A 125 7.64 -0.39 16.03
C PHE A 125 7.00 -1.77 16.15
N GLU A 126 5.74 -1.80 16.57
CA GLU A 126 4.90 -2.98 16.54
C GLU A 126 4.08 -3.00 15.24
N PRO A 127 4.30 -3.98 14.34
CA PRO A 127 3.52 -4.08 13.13
C PRO A 127 2.03 -4.25 13.43
N MET A 128 1.19 -3.52 12.69
CA MET A 128 -0.24 -3.73 12.78
C MET A 128 -0.60 -5.12 12.26
N PRO A 129 -1.66 -5.78 12.79
CA PRO A 129 -2.24 -6.93 12.13
C PRO A 129 -2.56 -6.62 10.67
N ARG A 130 -2.41 -7.60 9.77
CA ARG A 130 -2.77 -7.47 8.34
C ARG A 130 -4.28 -7.45 8.13
N PHE A 131 -4.91 -6.43 8.67
CA PHE A 131 -6.34 -6.23 8.63
C PHE A 131 -6.64 -4.72 8.57
N PHE A 132 -7.59 -4.33 7.74
CA PHE A 132 -8.24 -3.03 7.89
C PHE A 132 -9.70 -3.07 7.44
N ALA A 133 -10.52 -2.17 7.97
CA ALA A 133 -11.89 -1.97 7.53
C ALA A 133 -12.16 -0.50 7.19
N MET A 134 -13.16 -0.27 6.35
CA MET A 134 -13.66 1.06 6.04
C MET A 134 -15.11 1.18 6.48
N ALA A 135 -15.39 2.23 7.24
CA ALA A 135 -16.75 2.61 7.62
C ALA A 135 -17.02 4.03 7.11
N VAL A 136 -18.08 4.19 6.32
CA VAL A 136 -18.35 5.44 5.58
C VAL A 136 -19.82 5.80 5.68
N ASN A 137 -20.12 7.08 5.80
CA ASN A 137 -21.45 7.62 5.52
C ASN A 137 -21.37 8.72 4.45
N GLU A 138 -22.46 9.44 4.22
CA GLU A 138 -22.51 10.49 3.20
C GLU A 138 -21.48 11.63 3.35
N TRP A 139 -20.96 11.85 4.57
CA TRP A 139 -20.23 13.07 4.94
C TRP A 139 -18.90 12.78 5.65
N LYS A 140 -18.73 11.58 6.17
CA LYS A 140 -17.61 11.16 7.02
C LYS A 140 -17.17 9.76 6.62
N ALA A 141 -15.89 9.52 6.77
CA ALA A 141 -15.29 8.22 6.51
C ALA A 141 -14.22 7.94 7.57
N GLU A 142 -13.97 6.66 7.84
CA GLU A 142 -12.98 6.19 8.80
C GLU A 142 -12.30 4.93 8.25
N ILE A 143 -10.99 4.84 8.45
CA ILE A 143 -10.22 3.61 8.30
C ILE A 143 -10.00 3.03 9.69
N GLN A 144 -10.29 1.76 9.84
CA GLN A 144 -10.05 0.96 11.03
C GLN A 144 -8.86 0.06 10.74
N LEU A 145 -7.71 0.32 11.37
CA LEU A 145 -6.46 -0.39 11.16
C LEU A 145 -6.28 -1.44 12.26
N GLY A 146 -5.95 -2.67 11.87
CA GLY A 146 -5.61 -3.77 12.77
C GLY A 146 -6.80 -4.68 13.12
N ASP A 147 -8.01 -4.12 13.16
CA ASP A 147 -9.28 -4.85 13.25
C ASP A 147 -10.44 -3.98 12.73
N TYR A 148 -11.69 -4.37 12.97
CA TYR A 148 -12.88 -3.54 12.81
C TYR A 148 -13.58 -3.29 14.15
N ASP A 149 -14.33 -2.19 14.26
CA ASP A 149 -15.19 -1.93 15.42
C ASP A 149 -16.51 -2.71 15.26
N PRO A 150 -16.86 -3.65 16.15
CA PRO A 150 -18.12 -4.36 16.10
C PRO A 150 -19.35 -3.45 16.18
N ALA A 151 -19.26 -2.28 16.81
CA ALA A 151 -20.35 -1.30 16.84
C ALA A 151 -20.58 -0.63 15.47
N SER A 152 -19.61 -0.71 14.54
CA SER A 152 -19.73 -0.14 13.20
C SER A 152 -20.62 -0.95 12.27
N VAL A 153 -20.97 -2.18 12.64
CA VAL A 153 -21.76 -3.11 11.83
C VAL A 153 -23.11 -3.41 12.47
N SER A 154 -24.08 -3.72 11.63
CA SER A 154 -25.41 -4.20 12.01
C SER A 154 -25.61 -5.62 11.47
N GLY A 155 -25.70 -6.58 12.39
CA GLY A 155 -25.85 -8.00 12.06
C GLY A 155 -24.52 -8.74 11.89
N GLU A 156 -24.57 -9.93 11.32
CA GLU A 156 -23.40 -10.79 11.14
C GLU A 156 -22.52 -10.36 9.96
N VAL A 157 -21.20 -10.50 10.12
CA VAL A 157 -20.25 -10.31 9.04
C VAL A 157 -20.28 -11.50 8.09
N SER A 158 -20.54 -11.24 6.81
CA SER A 158 -20.38 -12.20 5.74
C SER A 158 -18.92 -12.23 5.29
N TRP A 159 -18.21 -13.31 5.60
CA TRP A 159 -16.83 -13.53 5.17
C TRP A 159 -16.78 -14.20 3.80
N LEU A 160 -16.10 -13.56 2.86
CA LEU A 160 -16.02 -13.92 1.46
C LEU A 160 -14.57 -14.27 1.10
N PRO A 161 -14.28 -15.41 0.44
CA PRO A 161 -12.95 -15.71 -0.03
C PRO A 161 -12.49 -14.65 -1.02
N MET A 162 -11.34 -14.04 -0.76
CA MET A 162 -10.75 -13.10 -1.68
C MET A 162 -10.26 -13.86 -2.92
N LYS A 163 -10.62 -13.36 -4.10
CA LYS A 163 -10.17 -13.84 -5.40
C LYS A 163 -9.14 -12.84 -5.92
N ALA A 164 -8.02 -13.36 -6.41
CA ALA A 164 -6.85 -12.58 -6.84
C ALA A 164 -6.28 -11.69 -5.71
N ILE A 165 -5.25 -10.91 -6.06
CA ILE A 165 -4.51 -10.07 -5.11
C ILE A 165 -5.12 -8.67 -4.93
N ASP A 166 -6.23 -8.37 -5.61
CA ASP A 166 -6.78 -7.03 -5.79
C ASP A 166 -8.15 -6.85 -5.11
N TYR A 167 -8.39 -7.54 -3.99
CA TYR A 167 -9.65 -7.43 -3.23
C TYR A 167 -10.90 -7.86 -4.01
N GLY A 168 -10.72 -8.80 -4.94
CA GLY A 168 -11.80 -9.41 -5.71
C GLY A 168 -12.64 -10.39 -4.88
N VAL A 169 -13.92 -10.51 -5.22
CA VAL A 169 -14.83 -11.55 -4.69
C VAL A 169 -15.64 -12.19 -5.81
N GLN A 170 -16.14 -13.39 -5.56
CA GLN A 170 -16.87 -14.16 -6.55
C GLN A 170 -18.36 -13.77 -6.61
N VAL A 171 -18.72 -12.90 -7.56
CA VAL A 171 -20.11 -12.51 -7.82
C VAL A 171 -20.78 -13.54 -8.73
N ALA A 172 -21.70 -14.31 -8.19
CA ALA A 172 -22.40 -15.38 -8.92
C ALA A 172 -23.54 -14.86 -9.79
N SER A 173 -24.19 -13.77 -9.40
CA SER A 173 -25.35 -13.18 -10.10
C SER A 173 -25.50 -11.71 -9.71
N ILE A 174 -26.03 -10.91 -10.63
CA ILE A 174 -26.50 -9.55 -10.35
C ILE A 174 -27.90 -9.45 -10.94
N THR A 175 -28.92 -9.19 -10.13
CA THR A 175 -30.29 -8.99 -10.62
C THR A 175 -30.75 -7.55 -10.43
N TYR A 176 -31.55 -7.06 -11.38
CA TYR A 176 -32.29 -5.81 -11.24
C TYR A 176 -33.66 -6.10 -10.61
N GLY A 177 -33.79 -5.80 -9.32
CA GLY A 177 -34.85 -6.23 -8.42
C GLY A 177 -34.56 -7.56 -7.72
N ASP A 178 -35.41 -7.90 -6.75
CA ASP A 178 -35.49 -9.24 -6.14
C ASP A 178 -36.88 -9.85 -6.43
N GLY A 179 -36.93 -11.17 -6.59
CA GLY A 179 -38.18 -11.91 -6.82
C GLY A 179 -38.35 -12.48 -8.23
N LYS A 180 -39.60 -12.84 -8.56
CA LYS A 180 -39.94 -13.61 -9.77
C LYS A 180 -39.77 -12.83 -11.07
N ASP A 181 -39.86 -11.51 -10.99
CA ASP A 181 -39.75 -10.57 -12.09
C ASP A 181 -38.39 -9.86 -12.11
N ALA A 182 -37.44 -10.30 -11.27
CA ALA A 182 -36.07 -9.81 -11.28
C ALA A 182 -35.37 -10.17 -12.59
N VAL A 183 -34.57 -9.24 -13.11
CA VAL A 183 -33.86 -9.43 -14.38
C VAL A 183 -32.39 -9.74 -14.11
N GLU A 184 -31.94 -10.94 -14.47
CA GLU A 184 -30.53 -11.34 -14.37
C GLU A 184 -29.67 -10.53 -15.34
N LEU A 185 -28.67 -9.83 -14.82
CA LEU A 185 -27.74 -9.03 -15.60
C LEU A 185 -26.49 -9.83 -16.01
N LEU A 186 -26.04 -10.78 -15.18
CA LEU A 186 -24.91 -11.67 -15.51
C LEU A 186 -25.41 -12.96 -16.18
N SER A 187 -25.70 -12.88 -17.47
CA SER A 187 -26.11 -14.05 -18.28
C SER A 187 -24.87 -14.77 -18.83
N PHE A 188 -24.40 -15.82 -18.16
CA PHE A 188 -23.20 -16.58 -18.59
C PHE A 188 -23.51 -17.53 -19.76
N THR A 189 -22.61 -17.57 -20.77
CA THR A 189 -22.75 -18.47 -21.94
C THR A 189 -22.63 -19.95 -21.56
N ASN A 190 -21.79 -20.28 -20.58
CA ASN A 190 -21.65 -21.62 -20.05
C ASN A 190 -22.43 -21.77 -18.73
N LYS A 191 -23.64 -22.33 -18.82
CA LYS A 191 -24.54 -22.52 -17.66
C LYS A 191 -24.07 -23.59 -16.67
N GLU A 192 -23.18 -24.49 -17.10
CA GLU A 192 -22.64 -25.58 -16.27
C GLU A 192 -21.40 -25.12 -15.48
N LYS A 193 -20.66 -24.13 -16.00
CA LYS A 193 -19.55 -23.46 -15.31
C LYS A 193 -19.98 -22.07 -14.86
N LYS A 194 -20.88 -22.00 -13.88
CA LYS A 194 -21.13 -20.77 -13.11
C LYS A 194 -19.95 -20.48 -12.20
N LEU A 195 -18.79 -20.21 -12.79
CA LEU A 195 -17.60 -19.77 -12.06
C LEU A 195 -17.79 -18.38 -11.45
N GLY A 196 -18.94 -17.72 -11.69
CA GLY A 196 -19.19 -16.34 -11.31
C GLY A 196 -18.27 -15.37 -12.06
N TYR A 197 -18.44 -14.09 -11.77
CA TYR A 197 -17.59 -13.02 -12.25
C TYR A 197 -16.87 -12.39 -11.06
N VAL A 198 -15.60 -11.99 -11.23
CA VAL A 198 -14.85 -11.36 -10.13
C VAL A 198 -15.22 -9.89 -10.05
N GLY A 199 -15.80 -9.48 -8.92
CA GLY A 199 -16.06 -8.08 -8.59
C GLY A 199 -15.03 -7.58 -7.60
N LYS A 200 -14.40 -6.43 -7.87
CA LYS A 200 -13.34 -5.86 -7.03
C LYS A 200 -13.86 -4.74 -6.14
N PHE A 201 -13.53 -4.76 -4.84
CA PHE A 201 -13.77 -3.62 -3.96
C PHE A 201 -12.70 -2.54 -4.15
N ASP A 202 -13.13 -1.35 -4.57
CA ASP A 202 -12.23 -0.27 -4.96
C ASP A 202 -12.76 1.09 -4.46
N SER A 203 -12.20 1.57 -3.35
CA SER A 203 -12.59 2.85 -2.75
C SER A 203 -12.19 4.06 -3.60
N GLY A 204 -11.25 3.89 -4.54
CA GLY A 204 -10.85 4.93 -5.49
C GLY A 204 -11.84 5.10 -6.65
N THR A 205 -12.87 4.25 -6.73
CA THR A 205 -13.84 4.23 -7.82
C THR A 205 -15.20 4.79 -7.37
N THR A 206 -15.64 5.86 -8.03
CA THR A 206 -16.86 6.64 -7.67
C THR A 206 -18.17 5.85 -7.81
N CYS A 207 -18.24 4.92 -8.76
CA CYS A 207 -19.46 4.26 -9.18
C CYS A 207 -19.28 2.73 -9.16
N ILE A 208 -20.37 1.98 -9.24
CA ILE A 208 -20.25 0.58 -9.64
C ILE A 208 -19.89 0.57 -11.12
N LEU A 209 -18.72 0.03 -11.47
CA LEU A 209 -18.38 -0.17 -12.89
C LEU A 209 -18.86 -1.55 -13.31
N MET A 210 -19.67 -1.60 -14.36
CA MET A 210 -20.26 -2.83 -14.87
C MET A 210 -19.79 -3.08 -16.31
N PRO A 211 -19.40 -4.32 -16.67
CA PRO A 211 -18.99 -4.62 -18.03
C PRO A 211 -20.04 -4.22 -19.06
N ASN A 212 -19.61 -3.51 -20.09
CA ASN A 212 -20.43 -3.11 -21.24
C ASN A 212 -20.08 -3.93 -22.50
N THR A 213 -19.59 -5.15 -22.29
CA THR A 213 -19.24 -6.10 -23.34
C THR A 213 -19.65 -7.51 -22.92
N THR A 214 -19.44 -8.48 -23.80
CA THR A 214 -19.62 -9.91 -23.47
C THR A 214 -18.41 -10.53 -22.76
N VAL A 215 -17.39 -9.73 -22.42
CA VAL A 215 -16.15 -10.13 -21.75
C VAL A 215 -15.55 -11.38 -22.39
N GLY A 216 -15.07 -11.24 -23.63
CA GLY A 216 -14.50 -12.38 -24.36
C GLY A 216 -15.48 -13.54 -24.61
N LYS A 217 -16.79 -13.27 -24.74
CA LYS A 217 -17.88 -14.27 -24.88
C LYS A 217 -18.16 -15.10 -23.63
N GLN A 218 -17.67 -14.69 -22.46
CA GLN A 218 -18.07 -15.29 -21.18
C GLN A 218 -19.54 -15.01 -20.86
N LEU A 219 -20.05 -13.84 -21.28
CA LEU A 219 -21.43 -13.41 -21.10
C LEU A 219 -22.18 -13.43 -22.43
N GLU A 220 -23.45 -13.82 -22.40
CA GLU A 220 -24.36 -13.84 -23.56
C GLU A 220 -24.64 -12.41 -24.06
N TYR A 221 -24.76 -11.46 -23.13
CA TYR A 221 -25.12 -10.06 -23.37
C TYR A 221 -24.25 -9.14 -22.52
N SER A 222 -24.15 -7.87 -22.91
CA SER A 222 -23.60 -6.79 -22.09
C SER A 222 -24.50 -6.57 -20.85
N PRO A 223 -23.99 -6.78 -19.62
CA PRO A 223 -24.77 -6.50 -18.40
C PRO A 223 -25.20 -5.03 -18.29
N PHE A 224 -24.30 -4.10 -18.63
CA PHE A 224 -24.60 -2.67 -18.57
C PHE A 224 -25.68 -2.26 -19.57
N ASP A 225 -25.62 -2.72 -20.82
CA ASP A 225 -26.66 -2.42 -21.81
C ASP A 225 -28.02 -2.99 -21.39
N LYS A 226 -28.03 -4.20 -20.79
CA LYS A 226 -29.25 -4.82 -20.29
C LYS A 226 -29.85 -3.99 -19.16
N LEU A 227 -29.02 -3.53 -18.22
CA LEU A 227 -29.42 -2.63 -17.15
C LEU A 227 -29.97 -1.31 -17.70
N LEU A 228 -29.26 -0.67 -18.63
CA LEU A 228 -29.70 0.57 -19.27
C LEU A 228 -31.05 0.41 -19.96
N HIS A 229 -31.27 -0.70 -20.67
CA HIS A 229 -32.56 -1.01 -21.29
C HIS A 229 -33.70 -1.09 -20.26
N MET A 230 -33.47 -1.77 -19.12
CA MET A 230 -34.46 -1.86 -18.04
C MET A 230 -34.77 -0.49 -17.41
N GLN A 231 -33.78 0.39 -17.28
CA GLN A 231 -34.00 1.75 -16.79
C GLN A 231 -34.83 2.61 -17.73
N LEU A 232 -34.58 2.51 -19.04
CA LEU A 232 -35.30 3.28 -20.05
C LEU A 232 -36.79 2.93 -20.09
N GLN A 233 -37.19 1.80 -19.51
CA GLN A 233 -38.59 1.42 -19.30
C GLN A 233 -39.24 2.15 -18.10
N GLY A 234 -38.49 2.96 -17.35
CA GLY A 234 -38.99 3.79 -16.25
C GLY A 234 -39.19 3.06 -14.91
N ILE A 235 -38.80 1.78 -14.82
CA ILE A 235 -38.95 0.98 -13.61
C ILE A 235 -37.67 1.11 -12.78
N LYS A 236 -37.76 1.71 -11.58
CA LYS A 236 -36.64 1.78 -10.62
C LYS A 236 -36.65 0.56 -9.68
N ARG A 237 -35.52 -0.15 -9.57
CA ARG A 237 -35.32 -1.31 -8.68
C ARG A 237 -33.90 -1.35 -8.17
N SER A 238 -33.68 -1.89 -6.98
CA SER A 238 -32.33 -2.14 -6.47
C SER A 238 -31.55 -3.15 -7.32
N LEU A 239 -30.22 -3.10 -7.24
CA LEU A 239 -29.35 -4.17 -7.71
C LEU A 239 -29.12 -5.16 -6.58
N VAL A 240 -29.37 -6.44 -6.83
CA VAL A 240 -29.12 -7.51 -5.87
C VAL A 240 -27.96 -8.36 -6.36
N PHE A 241 -26.87 -8.34 -5.61
CA PHE A 241 -25.67 -9.10 -5.88
C PHE A 241 -25.72 -10.40 -5.08
N THR A 242 -25.56 -11.53 -5.75
CA THR A 242 -25.36 -12.82 -5.08
C THR A 242 -23.88 -13.15 -5.09
N ILE A 243 -23.25 -13.22 -3.92
CA ILE A 243 -21.81 -13.50 -3.75
C ILE A 243 -21.66 -14.78 -2.94
N ILE A 244 -20.71 -15.63 -3.33
CA ILE A 244 -20.45 -16.90 -2.63
C ILE A 244 -19.54 -16.63 -1.43
N ASP A 245 -20.01 -17.00 -0.23
CA ASP A 245 -19.24 -16.87 1.01
C ASP A 245 -18.19 -17.97 1.20
N GLN A 246 -17.47 -17.93 2.33
CA GLN A 246 -16.38 -18.85 2.64
C GLN A 246 -16.83 -20.31 2.77
N ASP A 247 -18.10 -20.53 3.11
CA ASP A 247 -18.70 -21.86 3.26
C ASP A 247 -19.32 -22.35 1.94
N GLY A 248 -19.18 -21.58 0.86
CA GLY A 248 -19.80 -21.87 -0.43
C GLY A 248 -21.28 -21.49 -0.50
N THR A 249 -21.80 -20.78 0.50
CA THR A 249 -23.20 -20.38 0.57
C THR A 249 -23.45 -19.07 -0.18
N PRO A 250 -24.46 -19.00 -1.06
CA PRO A 250 -24.82 -17.75 -1.72
C PRO A 250 -25.40 -16.73 -0.72
N ARG A 251 -24.81 -15.54 -0.65
CA ARG A 251 -25.28 -14.40 0.14
C ARG A 251 -25.78 -13.30 -0.79
N LYS A 252 -26.93 -12.69 -0.45
CA LYS A 252 -27.51 -11.59 -1.21
C LYS A 252 -27.15 -10.25 -0.57
N PHE A 253 -26.68 -9.32 -1.39
CA PHE A 253 -26.37 -7.94 -1.00
C PHE A 253 -27.14 -7.00 -1.91
N GLU A 254 -27.97 -6.16 -1.34
CA GLU A 254 -28.78 -5.21 -2.10
C GLU A 254 -28.11 -3.84 -2.11
N ILE A 255 -28.00 -3.21 -3.27
CA ILE A 255 -27.59 -1.82 -3.46
C ILE A 255 -28.75 -1.08 -4.10
N GLU A 256 -29.15 0.04 -3.51
CA GLU A 256 -30.17 0.90 -4.12
C GLU A 256 -29.63 1.47 -5.43
N TYR A 257 -30.46 1.39 -6.47
CA TYR A 257 -30.07 1.82 -7.81
C TYR A 257 -30.09 3.34 -8.02
N GLU A 258 -30.36 4.09 -6.95
CA GLU A 258 -29.99 5.51 -6.89
C GLU A 258 -28.47 5.72 -6.82
N GLY A 259 -27.71 4.65 -6.55
CA GLY A 259 -26.26 4.62 -6.66
C GLY A 259 -25.78 4.75 -8.12
N CYS A 260 -24.62 5.37 -8.29
CA CYS A 260 -24.01 5.53 -9.60
C CYS A 260 -23.56 4.17 -10.17
N VAL A 261 -23.95 3.86 -11.41
CA VAL A 261 -23.46 2.71 -12.18
C VAL A 261 -22.97 3.20 -13.54
N GLU A 262 -21.74 2.84 -13.90
CA GLU A 262 -21.08 3.27 -15.13
C GLU A 262 -20.59 2.07 -15.96
N PRO A 263 -20.46 2.22 -17.29
CA PRO A 263 -19.93 1.16 -18.13
C PRO A 263 -18.41 1.01 -17.93
N SER A 264 -17.94 -0.23 -18.01
CA SER A 264 -16.52 -0.57 -18.19
C SER A 264 -16.35 -1.46 -19.41
N GLU A 265 -15.12 -1.63 -19.89
CA GLU A 265 -14.89 -2.60 -20.98
C GLU A 265 -15.12 -4.04 -20.48
N GLU A 266 -14.37 -4.46 -19.46
CA GLU A 266 -14.31 -5.85 -19.02
C GLU A 266 -14.15 -5.99 -17.49
N ARG A 267 -14.54 -5.01 -16.68
CA ARG A 267 -14.29 -5.06 -15.22
C ARG A 267 -15.56 -4.83 -14.43
N LEU A 268 -15.76 -5.64 -13.38
CA LEU A 268 -16.77 -5.36 -12.37
C LEU A 268 -16.08 -4.74 -11.17
N ILE A 269 -16.38 -3.48 -10.90
CA ILE A 269 -15.83 -2.75 -9.75
C ILE A 269 -16.95 -2.34 -8.83
N LEU A 270 -16.83 -2.71 -7.57
CA LEU A 270 -17.71 -2.42 -6.46
C LEU A 270 -17.17 -1.18 -5.75
N GLY A 271 -17.49 -0.01 -6.31
CA GLY A 271 -16.99 1.29 -5.86
C GLY A 271 -17.75 1.86 -4.66
N ASP A 272 -17.69 3.19 -4.50
CA ASP A 272 -18.26 3.97 -3.39
C ASP A 272 -19.69 3.56 -2.95
N PRO A 273 -20.66 3.22 -3.83
CA PRO A 273 -21.98 2.74 -3.39
C PRO A 273 -21.94 1.56 -2.42
N TRP A 274 -20.93 0.69 -2.52
CA TRP A 274 -20.72 -0.40 -1.57
C TRP A 274 -20.17 0.08 -0.23
N PHE A 275 -19.13 0.91 -0.26
CA PHE A 275 -18.49 1.42 0.96
C PHE A 275 -19.43 2.30 1.79
N ARG A 276 -20.38 3.01 1.17
CA ARG A 276 -21.41 3.79 1.88
C ARG A 276 -22.46 2.93 2.58
N LYS A 277 -22.75 1.73 2.06
CA LYS A 277 -23.79 0.85 2.62
C LYS A 277 -23.22 -0.19 3.58
N PHE A 278 -22.02 -0.69 3.30
CA PHE A 278 -21.40 -1.78 4.03
C PHE A 278 -20.09 -1.33 4.67
N VAL A 279 -19.80 -1.88 5.86
CA VAL A 279 -18.43 -1.90 6.36
C VAL A 279 -17.68 -2.96 5.56
N VAL A 280 -16.66 -2.52 4.82
CA VAL A 280 -15.85 -3.39 3.96
C VAL A 280 -14.54 -3.70 4.66
N MET A 281 -14.31 -4.98 4.96
CA MET A 281 -13.16 -5.47 5.73
C MET A 281 -12.20 -6.23 4.82
N HIS A 282 -10.90 -6.01 5.01
CA HIS A 282 -9.83 -6.62 4.25
C HIS A 282 -8.96 -7.42 5.22
N ASP A 283 -9.18 -8.73 5.30
CA ASP A 283 -8.47 -9.63 6.23
C ASP A 283 -7.42 -10.45 5.48
N LEU A 284 -6.16 -10.03 5.66
CA LEU A 284 -4.97 -10.65 5.09
C LEU A 284 -4.07 -11.24 6.18
N ARG A 285 -4.61 -11.50 7.38
CA ARG A 285 -3.84 -12.15 8.47
C ARG A 285 -3.32 -13.51 8.02
N GLU A 286 -4.14 -14.27 7.30
CA GLU A 286 -3.77 -15.53 6.64
C GLU A 286 -3.60 -15.33 5.12
N LEU A 287 -2.37 -15.12 4.63
CA LEU A 287 -2.11 -14.88 3.21
C LEU A 287 -2.46 -16.04 2.28
N GLU A 288 -2.50 -17.26 2.80
CA GLU A 288 -2.90 -18.45 2.04
C GLU A 288 -4.43 -18.52 1.84
N LYS A 289 -5.18 -17.79 2.67
CA LYS A 289 -6.65 -17.75 2.66
C LYS A 289 -7.16 -16.33 2.94
N PRO A 290 -6.78 -15.34 2.13
CA PRO A 290 -7.21 -13.98 2.32
C PRO A 290 -8.73 -13.89 2.12
N ARG A 291 -9.38 -13.01 2.88
CA ARG A 291 -10.83 -12.88 2.84
C ARG A 291 -11.27 -11.43 2.97
N MET A 292 -12.43 -11.16 2.37
CA MET A 292 -13.15 -9.90 2.50
C MET A 292 -14.29 -10.08 3.49
N GLY A 293 -14.55 -9.11 4.35
CA GLY A 293 -15.73 -9.09 5.22
C GLY A 293 -16.71 -8.03 4.75
N LEU A 294 -18.00 -8.36 4.76
CA LEU A 294 -19.08 -7.41 4.49
C LEU A 294 -20.13 -7.51 5.57
N ALA A 295 -20.51 -6.36 6.13
CA ALA A 295 -21.68 -6.24 6.99
C ALA A 295 -22.36 -4.90 6.73
N VAL A 296 -23.68 -4.84 6.94
CA VAL A 296 -24.41 -3.56 6.82
C VAL A 296 -23.84 -2.59 7.85
N ARG A 297 -23.58 -1.36 7.45
CA ARG A 297 -23.11 -0.34 8.41
C ARG A 297 -24.22 -0.05 9.43
N SER A 298 -23.86 -0.04 10.71
CA SER A 298 -24.78 0.41 11.76
C SER A 298 -25.13 1.88 11.57
N ALA A 299 -26.43 2.20 11.58
CA ALA A 299 -26.91 3.58 11.50
C ALA A 299 -26.54 4.39 12.76
N ASP A 300 -26.46 3.71 13.91
CA ASP A 300 -26.16 4.30 15.22
C ASP A 300 -24.65 4.49 15.45
N TYR A 301 -23.81 3.92 14.58
CA TYR A 301 -22.36 4.09 14.69
C TYR A 301 -21.94 5.52 14.32
N THR A 302 -21.30 6.17 15.28
CA THR A 302 -20.70 7.48 15.11
C THR A 302 -19.27 7.33 14.62
N LEU A 303 -19.01 7.82 13.41
CA LEU A 303 -17.67 7.88 12.84
C LEU A 303 -16.82 8.91 13.60
N LYS A 304 -15.51 8.69 13.69
CA LYS A 304 -14.60 9.61 14.38
C LYS A 304 -14.63 11.01 13.76
N ASP A 305 -15.01 12.00 14.57
CA ASP A 305 -15.26 13.38 14.14
C ASP A 305 -14.05 14.30 14.26
N GLU A 306 -13.10 14.01 15.13
CA GLU A 306 -11.95 14.89 15.40
C GLU A 306 -10.63 14.15 15.14
N MET A 307 -9.71 14.86 14.49
CA MET A 307 -8.30 14.53 14.69
C MET A 307 -7.97 14.94 16.12
N ASP A 308 -7.38 14.04 16.90
CA ASP A 308 -6.58 14.51 18.02
C ASP A 308 -5.57 15.50 17.41
N GLU A 309 -5.57 16.77 17.80
CA GLU A 309 -4.50 17.70 17.41
C GLU A 309 -3.13 17.15 17.88
N ASP A 310 -3.15 16.39 18.98
CA ASP A 310 -2.04 15.57 19.47
C ASP A 310 -1.63 14.45 18.51
N TYR A 311 -2.46 14.05 17.54
CA TYR A 311 -2.09 13.06 16.54
C TYR A 311 -0.96 13.57 15.64
N LEU A 312 -0.96 14.87 15.30
CA LEU A 312 0.18 15.50 14.63
C LEU A 312 1.23 16.05 15.60
N GLY A 313 0.83 16.44 16.81
CA GLY A 313 1.72 16.93 17.88
C GLY A 313 2.59 15.84 18.52
N ALA A 314 2.12 14.59 18.59
CA ALA A 314 2.85 13.42 19.07
C ALA A 314 3.98 12.98 18.12
N PHE A 315 4.04 13.56 16.91
CA PHE A 315 5.22 13.45 16.03
C PHE A 315 6.42 14.29 16.51
N SER A 316 6.31 14.93 17.67
CA SER A 316 7.39 15.58 18.41
C SER A 316 8.40 14.59 19.03
N TYR A 317 8.82 13.55 18.31
CA TYR A 317 10.15 12.97 18.56
C TYR A 317 11.27 13.95 18.18
N ALA A 318 10.92 15.09 17.57
CA ALA A 318 11.83 16.19 17.25
C ALA A 318 12.58 16.74 18.48
N ASN A 319 11.98 16.72 19.67
CA ASN A 319 12.65 17.16 20.89
C ASN A 319 13.67 16.12 21.40
N ASP A 320 13.31 14.84 21.45
CA ASP A 320 14.22 13.77 21.90
C ASP A 320 15.35 13.47 20.89
N MET A 321 15.08 13.56 19.57
CA MET A 321 16.11 13.45 18.54
C MET A 321 16.95 14.73 18.41
N GLY A 322 16.40 15.89 18.78
CA GLY A 322 17.12 17.17 18.85
C GLY A 322 18.24 17.14 19.89
N ASP A 323 17.99 16.52 21.04
CA ASP A 323 18.98 16.30 22.11
C ASP A 323 20.05 15.28 21.70
N LEU A 324 19.67 14.23 20.96
CA LEU A 324 20.62 13.27 20.40
C LEU A 324 21.49 13.88 19.29
N HIS A 325 20.94 14.75 18.44
CA HIS A 325 21.67 15.40 17.35
C HIS A 325 22.53 16.58 17.78
N SER A 326 22.14 17.31 18.82
CA SER A 326 22.99 18.35 19.41
C SER A 326 24.22 17.75 20.11
N ALA A 327 24.15 16.49 20.56
CA ALA A 327 25.32 15.71 20.98
C ALA A 327 26.22 15.26 19.81
N VAL A 328 25.69 15.13 18.58
CA VAL A 328 26.41 14.68 17.37
C VAL A 328 27.00 15.85 16.56
N LYS A 329 26.44 17.06 16.65
CA LYS A 329 26.92 18.28 15.95
C LYS A 329 28.17 18.93 16.59
N GLN A 330 29.12 18.15 17.08
CA GLN A 330 30.50 18.65 17.19
C GLN A 330 31.21 18.44 15.84
N PRO A 331 31.90 19.46 15.29
CA PRO A 331 32.34 19.45 13.91
C PRO A 331 33.36 18.33 13.67
N ALA A 332 33.01 17.45 12.75
CA ALA A 332 33.87 16.39 12.23
C ALA A 332 35.05 17.01 11.47
N SER A 333 36.13 17.31 12.19
CA SER A 333 37.47 17.31 11.61
C SER A 333 38.06 15.92 11.84
N LEU A 334 38.17 15.15 10.75
CA LEU A 334 38.99 13.95 10.55
C LEU A 334 39.18 13.05 11.78
N LEU A 335 38.24 12.13 12.03
CA LEU A 335 38.40 11.11 13.07
C LEU A 335 38.55 9.71 12.47
N SER A 336 39.75 9.15 12.67
CA SER A 336 40.14 7.81 12.24
C SER A 336 39.23 6.70 12.79
N PHE A 337 39.09 5.61 12.02
CA PHE A 337 38.36 4.37 12.30
C PHE A 337 38.49 3.82 13.74
N ARG A 338 39.62 4.06 14.43
CA ARG A 338 39.83 3.63 15.83
C ARG A 338 38.95 4.37 16.85
N LYS A 339 38.57 5.63 16.58
CA LYS A 339 37.73 6.42 17.50
C LYS A 339 36.24 6.09 17.35
N GLN A 340 35.77 5.75 16.15
CA GLN A 340 34.42 5.22 15.91
C GLN A 340 34.17 3.91 16.66
N LYS A 341 35.15 3.00 16.70
CA LYS A 341 35.04 1.74 17.44
C LYS A 341 35.01 1.94 18.97
N LYS A 342 35.70 2.97 19.47
CA LYS A 342 35.68 3.37 20.89
C LYS A 342 34.36 4.06 21.27
N PHE A 343 33.79 4.86 20.37
CA PHE A 343 32.47 5.46 20.53
C PHE A 343 31.36 4.39 20.61
N LEU A 344 31.36 3.44 19.67
CA LEU A 344 30.43 2.31 19.68
C LEU A 344 30.56 1.42 20.93
N SER A 345 31.77 1.28 21.51
CA SER A 345 31.94 0.52 22.76
C SER A 345 31.42 1.29 23.98
N HIS A 346 31.59 2.61 24.03
CA HIS A 346 31.06 3.45 25.09
C HIS A 346 29.51 3.50 25.05
N MET A 347 28.91 3.59 23.86
CA MET A 347 27.45 3.52 23.70
C MET A 347 26.86 2.19 24.19
N LYS A 348 27.50 1.07 23.82
CA LYS A 348 27.07 -0.27 24.30
C LYS A 348 27.20 -0.42 25.82
N GLN A 349 28.16 0.26 26.43
CA GLN A 349 28.36 0.24 27.87
C GLN A 349 27.33 1.12 28.60
N ALA A 350 27.05 2.32 28.09
CA ALA A 350 26.01 3.20 28.63
C ALA A 350 24.61 2.53 28.61
N MET A 351 24.24 1.90 27.48
CA MET A 351 22.97 1.15 27.40
C MET A 351 22.91 -0.05 28.35
N LYS A 352 24.05 -0.67 28.68
CA LYS A 352 24.12 -1.78 29.64
C LYS A 352 23.98 -1.28 31.08
N GLU A 353 24.53 -0.12 31.40
CA GLU A 353 24.43 0.52 32.71
C GLU A 353 23.00 1.04 32.98
N GLU A 354 22.34 1.61 31.97
CA GLU A 354 20.95 2.06 32.04
C GLU A 354 19.95 0.90 32.20
N LYS A 355 20.21 -0.22 31.52
CA LYS A 355 19.46 -1.48 31.71
C LYS A 355 19.62 -2.06 33.12
N SER A 356 20.79 -1.87 33.76
CA SER A 356 21.00 -2.25 35.16
C SER A 356 20.29 -1.32 36.14
N HIS A 357 20.16 -0.04 35.79
CA HIS A 357 19.43 0.95 36.57
C HIS A 357 17.91 0.71 36.55
N LEU A 358 17.38 0.23 35.41
CA LEU A 358 15.97 -0.11 35.25
C LEU A 358 15.59 -1.41 35.99
N SER A 359 16.49 -2.39 36.14
CA SER A 359 16.17 -3.62 36.88
C SER A 359 16.19 -3.45 38.41
N HIS A 360 16.73 -2.34 38.92
CA HIS A 360 16.83 -2.07 40.36
C HIS A 360 15.70 -1.19 40.94
N LYS A 361 14.73 -0.73 40.16
CA LYS A 361 13.52 -0.07 40.70
C LYS A 361 12.49 -1.10 41.17
N LYS A 362 12.63 -1.41 42.46
CA LYS A 362 11.78 -2.17 43.39
C LYS A 362 10.31 -2.42 42.97
N VAL A 363 10.04 -3.71 42.84
CA VAL A 363 8.82 -4.45 43.18
C VAL A 363 8.16 -3.90 44.46
N TYR A 364 6.90 -3.46 44.34
CA TYR A 364 6.03 -3.28 45.51
C TYR A 364 5.55 -4.65 46.00
N LYS A 365 5.99 -5.02 47.21
CA LYS A 365 5.41 -6.10 48.02
C LYS A 365 3.98 -5.70 48.41
N LEU A 366 2.98 -6.41 47.88
CA LEU A 366 1.65 -6.46 48.49
C LEU A 366 1.61 -7.64 49.46
N SER A 367 1.37 -7.28 50.73
CA SER A 367 1.25 -8.18 51.86
C SER A 367 -0.09 -8.91 51.78
N ALA A 368 -0.06 -10.24 51.77
CA ALA A 368 -1.24 -11.08 51.86
C ALA A 368 -1.66 -11.22 53.33
N THR A 369 -2.75 -10.59 53.73
CA THR A 369 -3.52 -10.97 54.92
C THR A 369 -4.51 -12.06 54.56
N ARG A 370 -4.41 -13.15 55.30
CA ARG A 370 -5.11 -14.43 55.14
C ARG A 370 -6.21 -14.49 56.19
N GLU A 371 -7.47 -14.49 55.78
CA GLU A 371 -8.60 -14.90 56.62
C GLU A 371 -9.43 -16.00 55.93
N PRO A 372 -10.08 -16.90 56.70
CA PRO A 372 -10.54 -18.19 56.20
C PRO A 372 -11.99 -18.17 55.71
N LEU A 373 -12.23 -19.00 54.69
CA LEU A 373 -13.53 -19.39 54.14
C LEU A 373 -14.50 -19.96 55.18
N PRO A 374 -15.82 -19.81 54.96
CA PRO A 374 -16.80 -20.84 55.29
C PRO A 374 -17.21 -21.64 54.04
N GLU A 375 -17.20 -22.96 54.20
CA GLU A 375 -17.76 -23.94 53.28
C GLU A 375 -19.29 -23.76 53.14
N SER A 376 -19.84 -23.96 51.94
CA SER A 376 -20.74 -25.09 51.68
C SER A 376 -21.46 -25.06 50.32
N LYS A 377 -21.46 -26.25 49.70
CA LYS A 377 -22.55 -26.91 48.92
C LYS A 377 -22.93 -26.40 47.52
N SER A 378 -22.32 -27.10 46.55
CA SER A 378 -22.95 -27.83 45.42
C SER A 378 -24.25 -27.28 44.80
N THR A 379 -24.22 -26.96 43.50
CA THR A 379 -24.83 -27.78 42.42
C THR A 379 -24.61 -27.16 41.03
N SER A 380 -24.14 -27.99 40.09
CA SER A 380 -24.43 -27.99 38.64
C SER A 380 -24.53 -26.65 37.86
N SER A 381 -23.52 -26.35 37.05
CA SER A 381 -23.58 -26.50 35.58
C SER A 381 -22.21 -26.14 35.00
N LEU A 382 -21.64 -27.05 34.21
CA LEU A 382 -20.44 -26.78 33.43
C LEU A 382 -20.84 -25.87 32.25
N SER A 383 -20.86 -24.57 32.48
CA SER A 383 -20.73 -23.60 31.39
C SER A 383 -19.27 -23.66 30.94
N PHE A 384 -19.07 -24.19 29.74
CA PHE A 384 -17.82 -24.11 29.01
C PHE A 384 -17.39 -22.64 28.97
N LEU A 385 -16.32 -22.32 29.70
CA LEU A 385 -15.72 -20.99 29.74
C LEU A 385 -15.29 -20.64 28.32
N GLU A 386 -16.03 -19.73 27.69
CA GLU A 386 -15.50 -18.98 26.55
C GLU A 386 -14.22 -18.27 27.02
N PRO A 387 -13.15 -18.23 26.20
CA PRO A 387 -11.90 -17.63 26.61
C PRO A 387 -12.10 -16.15 26.90
N VAL A 388 -11.85 -15.77 28.15
CA VAL A 388 -11.71 -14.39 28.62
C VAL A 388 -10.33 -13.89 28.16
N ASP A 389 -10.16 -13.69 26.85
CA ASP A 389 -8.97 -13.05 26.25
C ASP A 389 -9.35 -11.84 25.38
N ARG A 390 -10.58 -11.30 25.51
CA ARG A 390 -11.05 -10.14 24.72
C ARG A 390 -10.41 -8.81 25.15
N TRP A 391 -9.79 -8.75 26.33
CA TRP A 391 -9.31 -7.47 26.92
C TRP A 391 -7.92 -7.02 26.42
N GLU A 392 -7.11 -7.90 25.82
CA GLU A 392 -5.86 -7.50 25.14
C GLU A 392 -6.08 -7.06 23.67
N GLU A 393 -7.24 -7.33 23.07
CA GLU A 393 -7.55 -6.98 21.67
C GLU A 393 -7.98 -5.53 21.46
N GLU A 394 -8.57 -4.86 22.47
CA GLU A 394 -9.00 -3.45 22.37
C GLU A 394 -7.86 -2.47 22.07
N HIS A 395 -6.61 -2.84 22.34
CA HIS A 395 -5.44 -1.98 22.14
C HIS A 395 -4.90 -1.99 20.69
N ARG A 396 -5.42 -2.85 19.80
CA ARG A 396 -4.91 -2.98 18.42
C ARG A 396 -5.74 -2.27 17.36
N LEU A 397 -6.98 -1.93 17.65
CA LEU A 397 -7.85 -1.21 16.72
C LEU A 397 -7.50 0.28 16.71
N GLN A 398 -6.98 0.77 15.59
CA GLN A 398 -6.65 2.18 15.41
C GLN A 398 -7.57 2.82 14.38
N LYS A 399 -8.23 3.92 14.76
CA LYS A 399 -9.21 4.61 13.91
C LYS A 399 -8.62 5.89 13.33
N VAL A 400 -8.54 5.95 12.01
CA VAL A 400 -8.04 7.09 11.25
C VAL A 400 -9.20 7.74 10.50
N ARG A 401 -9.45 9.02 10.79
CA ARG A 401 -10.49 9.80 10.11
C ARG A 401 -10.10 10.01 8.65
N MET A 402 -11.11 9.96 7.78
CA MET A 402 -11.04 10.41 6.40
C MET A 402 -12.10 11.49 6.13
N GLU A 403 -11.75 12.44 5.28
CA GLU A 403 -12.70 13.36 4.68
C GLU A 403 -13.34 12.72 3.46
N THR A 404 -14.62 13.01 3.20
CA THR A 404 -15.29 12.57 1.98
C THR A 404 -16.21 13.64 1.43
N ASN A 405 -16.35 13.65 0.11
CA ASN A 405 -17.31 14.45 -0.62
C ASN A 405 -18.24 13.58 -1.49
N LYS A 406 -18.54 12.35 -1.02
CA LYS A 406 -19.34 11.30 -1.70
C LYS A 406 -18.66 10.63 -2.90
N ILE A 407 -17.52 11.13 -3.34
CA ILE A 407 -16.82 10.67 -4.54
C ILE A 407 -15.46 10.11 -4.17
N VAL A 408 -14.83 10.71 -3.16
CA VAL A 408 -13.42 10.49 -2.82
C VAL A 408 -13.28 10.42 -1.32
N TYR A 409 -12.36 9.58 -0.88
CA TYR A 409 -11.91 9.52 0.51
C TYR A 409 -10.51 10.12 0.59
N ALA A 410 -10.35 11.15 1.40
CA ALA A 410 -9.08 11.82 1.61
C ALA A 410 -8.61 11.59 3.05
N VAL A 411 -7.34 11.26 3.23
CA VAL A 411 -6.73 11.01 4.54
C VAL A 411 -5.48 11.85 4.71
N ASP A 412 -5.30 12.37 5.91
CA ASP A 412 -4.09 13.08 6.27
C ASP A 412 -2.96 12.09 6.60
N VAL A 413 -1.82 12.32 5.95
CA VAL A 413 -0.60 11.54 6.13
C VAL A 413 0.56 12.49 6.42
N GLY A 414 1.39 12.16 7.40
CA GLY A 414 2.66 12.85 7.63
C GLY A 414 3.76 12.26 6.77
N VAL A 415 4.51 13.11 6.04
CA VAL A 415 5.64 12.67 5.19
C VAL A 415 6.91 13.39 5.64
N GLY A 416 7.94 12.62 6.00
CA GLY A 416 9.26 13.14 6.35
C GLY A 416 9.44 13.56 7.80
N THR A 417 10.60 14.19 8.09
CA THR A 417 10.98 14.71 9.41
C THR A 417 11.52 16.14 9.31
N PRO A 418 10.89 17.16 9.91
CA PRO A 418 9.59 17.08 10.58
C PRO A 418 8.48 16.66 9.60
N PRO A 419 7.40 16.00 10.06
CA PRO A 419 6.34 15.56 9.18
C PRO A 419 5.66 16.71 8.45
N GLN A 420 5.62 16.60 7.13
CA GLN A 420 4.86 17.47 6.25
C GLN A 420 3.49 16.84 6.01
N ARG A 421 2.43 17.46 6.54
CA ARG A 421 1.05 16.96 6.39
C ARG A 421 0.59 17.01 4.94
N ARG A 422 0.14 15.90 4.38
CA ARG A 422 -0.39 15.80 3.02
C ARG A 422 -1.75 15.12 3.03
N LYS A 423 -2.70 15.66 2.27
CA LYS A 423 -4.04 15.12 2.11
C LYS A 423 -4.10 14.24 0.86
N LEU A 424 -4.08 12.93 1.08
CA LEU A 424 -3.96 11.93 0.01
C LEU A 424 -5.31 11.24 -0.25
N ILE A 425 -5.58 10.90 -1.50
CA ILE A 425 -6.73 10.05 -1.85
C ILE A 425 -6.48 8.63 -1.33
N PHE A 426 -7.36 8.09 -0.51
CA PHE A 426 -7.33 6.70 -0.08
C PHE A 426 -7.94 5.79 -1.14
N ASP A 427 -7.14 4.85 -1.63
CA ASP A 427 -7.49 4.00 -2.77
C ASP A 427 -7.14 2.53 -2.49
N THR A 428 -8.14 1.69 -2.25
CA THR A 428 -7.95 0.23 -2.11
C THR A 428 -7.65 -0.45 -3.44
N GLY A 429 -7.96 0.21 -4.56
CA GLY A 429 -7.72 -0.28 -5.92
C GLY A 429 -6.24 -0.32 -6.30
N SER A 430 -5.39 0.41 -5.58
CA SER A 430 -3.98 0.56 -5.86
C SER A 430 -3.11 0.30 -4.66
N TYR A 431 -1.87 -0.12 -4.87
CA TYR A 431 -0.93 -0.40 -3.77
C TYR A 431 0.18 0.66 -3.65
N MET A 432 0.15 1.75 -4.42
CA MET A 432 1.25 2.71 -4.40
C MET A 432 0.92 3.90 -3.50
N LEU A 433 1.85 4.24 -2.61
CA LEU A 433 1.91 5.56 -1.99
C LEU A 433 2.66 6.52 -2.92
N ALA A 434 2.02 7.62 -3.29
CA ALA A 434 2.62 8.66 -4.11
C ALA A 434 2.16 10.05 -3.67
N VAL A 435 3.09 11.00 -3.61
CA VAL A 435 2.83 12.39 -3.22
C VAL A 435 3.35 13.35 -4.28
N PHE A 436 2.66 14.45 -4.52
CA PHE A 436 3.18 15.52 -5.35
C PHE A 436 4.37 16.18 -4.64
N SER A 437 5.49 16.30 -5.34
CA SER A 437 6.77 16.75 -4.79
C SER A 437 7.31 17.96 -5.54
N THR A 438 8.10 18.78 -4.84
CA THR A 438 8.95 19.77 -5.50
C THR A 438 9.92 19.07 -6.47
N PRO A 439 10.20 19.61 -7.67
CA PRO A 439 10.99 18.91 -8.69
C PRO A 439 12.48 18.76 -8.37
N ALA A 440 13.01 19.51 -7.40
CA ALA A 440 14.44 19.60 -7.13
C ALA A 440 15.05 18.24 -6.72
N SER A 441 14.28 17.42 -6.03
CA SER A 441 14.70 16.13 -5.48
C SER A 441 14.93 15.04 -6.53
N CYS A 442 14.14 15.00 -7.61
CA CYS A 442 14.22 13.96 -8.64
C CYS A 442 15.44 14.09 -9.56
N ASN A 443 16.11 15.25 -9.58
CA ASN A 443 17.28 15.49 -10.43
C ASN A 443 18.61 15.07 -9.77
N SER A 444 18.60 14.73 -8.48
CA SER A 444 19.79 14.28 -7.76
C SER A 444 20.32 12.91 -8.23
N ALA A 445 19.50 12.13 -8.96
CA ALA A 445 19.93 10.91 -9.63
C ALA A 445 20.86 11.17 -10.85
N GLY A 446 21.14 12.43 -11.19
CA GLY A 446 21.99 12.84 -12.32
C GLY A 446 23.35 13.45 -11.95
N THR A 447 23.72 13.60 -10.68
CA THR A 447 25.04 14.19 -10.32
C THR A 447 26.21 13.21 -10.44
N ASP A 448 25.96 11.93 -10.72
CA ASP A 448 27.01 11.03 -11.20
C ASP A 448 27.46 11.34 -12.64
N GLU A 449 26.70 12.13 -13.42
CA GLU A 449 27.23 12.68 -14.69
C GLU A 449 28.19 13.86 -14.47
N ILE A 450 28.14 14.54 -13.32
CA ILE A 450 29.09 15.62 -12.99
C ILE A 450 30.39 15.02 -12.42
N ILE A 451 30.33 13.92 -11.66
CA ILE A 451 31.55 13.20 -11.24
C ILE A 451 32.14 12.38 -12.41
N ALA A 452 31.30 11.82 -13.31
CA ALA A 452 31.79 11.21 -14.56
C ALA A 452 32.38 12.26 -15.53
N SER A 453 31.84 13.47 -15.60
CA SER A 453 32.44 14.55 -16.42
C SER A 453 33.64 15.25 -15.77
N LEU A 454 33.81 15.14 -14.45
CA LEU A 454 35.05 15.53 -13.75
C LEU A 454 36.14 14.45 -13.80
N GLN A 455 35.80 13.17 -13.97
CA GLN A 455 36.79 12.12 -14.24
C GLN A 455 37.17 11.96 -15.72
N VAL A 456 36.39 12.51 -16.66
CA VAL A 456 36.73 12.46 -18.10
C VAL A 456 37.64 13.62 -18.56
N LYS A 457 37.93 14.63 -17.72
CA LYS A 457 38.90 15.69 -18.07
C LYS A 457 40.37 15.39 -17.78
N THR A 458 40.72 14.16 -17.34
CA THR A 458 42.12 13.72 -17.21
C THR A 458 42.38 12.34 -17.81
N SER A 459 41.87 12.00 -19.01
CA SER A 459 42.45 10.87 -19.77
C SER A 459 42.15 10.83 -21.27
N SER A 460 42.16 11.97 -21.98
CA SER A 460 42.00 11.95 -23.45
C SER A 460 43.29 11.67 -24.24
N SER A 461 44.44 11.50 -23.58
CA SER A 461 45.74 11.18 -24.21
C SER A 461 46.21 9.72 -24.02
N ALA A 462 45.55 8.92 -23.19
CA ALA A 462 45.96 7.51 -22.94
C ALA A 462 45.27 6.48 -23.87
N TRP A 463 44.11 6.80 -24.45
CA TRP A 463 43.33 5.84 -25.25
C TRP A 463 43.74 5.72 -26.72
N ARG A 464 44.60 6.62 -27.24
CA ARG A 464 45.14 6.50 -28.60
C ARG A 464 46.40 5.64 -28.70
N ILE A 465 47.05 5.32 -27.58
CA ILE A 465 48.28 4.49 -27.58
C ILE A 465 47.96 2.99 -27.39
N GLY A 466 46.89 2.65 -26.65
CA GLY A 466 46.52 1.25 -26.39
C GLY A 466 46.02 0.46 -27.63
N ASN A 467 45.26 1.11 -28.52
CA ASN A 467 44.68 0.41 -29.69
C ASN A 467 45.69 0.13 -30.81
N LEU A 468 46.79 0.89 -30.90
CA LEU A 468 47.89 0.61 -31.82
C LEU A 468 48.78 -0.55 -31.34
N GLN A 469 48.95 -0.71 -30.03
CA GLN A 469 49.70 -1.85 -29.47
C GLN A 469 48.92 -3.16 -29.56
N LEU A 470 47.59 -3.15 -29.37
CA LEU A 470 46.77 -4.36 -29.47
C LEU A 470 46.71 -4.90 -30.91
N ALA A 471 46.60 -4.02 -31.91
CA ALA A 471 46.63 -4.41 -33.31
C ALA A 471 47.98 -5.00 -33.74
N ALA A 472 49.11 -4.44 -33.26
CA ALA A 472 50.44 -4.96 -33.52
C ALA A 472 50.67 -6.35 -32.88
N ILE A 473 50.14 -6.59 -31.68
CA ILE A 473 50.22 -7.89 -30.99
C ILE A 473 49.39 -8.95 -31.73
N ILE A 474 48.20 -8.59 -32.22
CA ILE A 474 47.35 -9.52 -32.99
C ILE A 474 48.00 -9.89 -34.33
N ILE A 475 48.61 -8.93 -35.04
CA ILE A 475 49.34 -9.19 -36.28
C ILE A 475 50.59 -10.06 -36.03
N ALA A 476 51.35 -9.79 -34.97
CA ALA A 476 52.52 -10.58 -34.61
C ALA A 476 52.15 -12.04 -34.24
N ALA A 477 51.05 -12.24 -33.49
CA ALA A 477 50.56 -13.56 -33.14
C ALA A 477 50.07 -14.36 -34.37
N ALA A 478 49.36 -13.71 -35.30
CA ALA A 478 48.92 -14.36 -36.55
C ALA A 478 50.12 -14.78 -37.42
N THR A 479 51.17 -13.95 -37.48
CA THR A 479 52.40 -14.24 -38.23
C THR A 479 53.21 -15.39 -37.58
N LEU A 480 53.22 -15.47 -36.25
CA LEU A 480 53.86 -16.57 -35.52
C LEU A 480 53.12 -17.91 -35.74
N VAL A 481 51.79 -17.90 -35.75
CA VAL A 481 50.99 -19.11 -36.02
C VAL A 481 51.18 -19.60 -37.46
N ALA A 482 51.26 -18.68 -38.44
CA ALA A 482 51.53 -19.03 -39.83
C ALA A 482 52.93 -19.64 -40.01
N THR A 483 53.96 -19.05 -39.39
CA THR A 483 55.34 -19.55 -39.49
C THR A 483 55.53 -20.91 -38.79
N VAL A 484 54.88 -21.13 -37.64
CA VAL A 484 54.90 -22.44 -36.95
C VAL A 484 54.14 -23.51 -37.74
N SER A 485 53.04 -23.14 -38.41
CA SER A 485 52.29 -24.04 -39.31
C SER A 485 53.12 -24.44 -40.53
N GLU A 486 53.81 -23.48 -41.16
CA GLU A 486 54.72 -23.70 -42.29
C GLU A 486 55.92 -24.59 -41.89
N ALA A 487 56.50 -24.35 -40.71
CA ALA A 487 57.59 -25.15 -40.17
C ALA A 487 57.16 -26.59 -39.85
N ARG A 488 55.94 -26.79 -39.31
CA ARG A 488 55.35 -28.13 -39.11
C ARG A 488 55.08 -28.85 -40.43
N ARG A 489 54.61 -28.15 -41.47
CA ARG A 489 54.46 -28.73 -42.82
C ARG A 489 55.79 -29.14 -43.42
N ARG A 490 56.84 -28.33 -43.27
CA ARG A 490 58.20 -28.68 -43.74
C ARG A 490 58.83 -29.85 -42.96
N ARG A 491 58.55 -29.99 -41.67
CA ARG A 491 58.99 -31.16 -40.87
C ARG A 491 58.29 -32.45 -41.28
N ARG A 492 57.00 -32.42 -41.59
CA ARG A 492 56.27 -33.60 -42.10
C ARG A 492 56.78 -34.08 -43.46
N ARG A 493 57.24 -33.18 -44.34
CA ARG A 493 57.84 -33.52 -45.64
C ARG A 493 59.27 -34.08 -45.57
N ARG A 494 59.93 -34.09 -44.40
CA ARG A 494 61.27 -34.70 -44.23
C ARG A 494 61.24 -36.09 -43.61
N TYR A 495 60.08 -36.55 -43.16
CA TYR A 495 59.88 -37.87 -42.54
C TYR A 495 58.90 -38.77 -43.32
N SER A 496 58.56 -38.35 -44.54
CA SER A 496 57.94 -39.14 -45.61
C SER A 496 58.92 -39.17 -46.77
#